data_AF-V4JT39-F1
#
_entry.id   AF-V4JT39-F1
#
_cell.length_a   1.000
_cell.length_b   1.000
_cell.length_c   1.000
_cell.angle_alpha   90.00
_cell.angle_beta   90.00
_cell.angle_gamma   90.00
#
_symmetry.space_group_name_H-M   'P 1'
#
loop_
_entity.id
_entity.type
_entity.pdbx_description
1 polymer ?
#
loop_
_entity_poly.entity_id
_entity_poly.type
_entity_poly.pdbx_seq_one_letter_code
_entity_poly.pdbx_strand_id
1 'polypeptide(L)' 'MDRVDDLEVVRDVRQVHPFEIVAWVVLPEHLHAVWALQESDSDDPMRWHLIKANFSRRVPSGERIRES' A
#
# COMPACT_ATOMS: atom_id res chain seq x y z
N MET A 1 -6.01 -7.92 -13.08
CA MET A 1 -5.46 -6.73 -12.40
C MET A 1 -3.96 -6.83 -12.57
N ASP A 2 -3.37 -5.88 -13.29
CA ASP A 2 -1.94 -5.92 -13.57
C ASP A 2 -1.19 -5.47 -12.32
N ARG A 3 -0.03 -6.07 -12.02
CA ARG A 3 0.80 -5.72 -10.83
C ARG A 3 1.26 -4.25 -10.80
N VAL A 4 0.97 -3.50 -11.87
CA VAL A 4 1.26 -2.08 -12.03
C VAL A 4 0.23 -1.22 -11.30
N ASP A 5 -1.05 -1.64 -11.23
CA ASP A 5 -2.15 -0.90 -10.58
C ASP A 5 -1.89 -0.70 -9.08
N ASP A 6 -1.16 -1.65 -8.50
CA ASP A 6 -0.74 -1.69 -7.09
C ASP A 6 0.23 -0.54 -6.75
N LEU A 7 1.09 -0.16 -7.69
CA LEU A 7 2.03 0.94 -7.49
C LEU A 7 1.35 2.30 -7.62
N GLU A 8 0.22 2.40 -8.33
CA GLU A 8 -0.56 3.64 -8.40
C GLU A 8 -1.20 3.98 -7.05
N VAL A 9 -1.75 2.99 -6.33
CA VAL A 9 -2.31 3.19 -4.98
C VAL A 9 -1.27 3.82 -4.04
N VAL A 10 -0.04 3.33 -4.10
CA VAL A 10 1.05 3.78 -3.23
C VAL A 10 1.46 5.21 -3.60
N ARG A 11 1.46 5.54 -4.90
CA ARG A 11 1.71 6.91 -5.38
C ARG A 11 0.63 7.87 -4.89
N ASP A 12 -0.63 7.50 -4.97
CA ASP A 12 -1.76 8.33 -4.53
C ASP A 12 -1.66 8.65 -3.03
N VAL A 13 -1.40 7.64 -2.19
CA VAL A 13 -1.23 7.85 -0.75
C VAL A 13 0.01 8.69 -0.46
N ARG A 14 1.13 8.46 -1.16
CA ARG A 14 2.38 9.23 -0.98
C ARG A 14 2.22 10.71 -1.36
N GLN A 15 1.36 11.05 -2.32
CA GLN A 15 1.09 12.44 -2.69
C GLN A 15 0.43 13.21 -1.55
N VAL A 16 -0.51 12.59 -0.82
CA VAL A 16 -1.25 13.23 0.28
C VAL A 16 -0.49 13.12 1.60
N HIS A 17 0.17 11.99 1.83
CA HIS A 17 0.92 11.69 3.03
C HIS A 17 2.36 11.30 2.63
N PRO A 18 3.27 12.28 2.50
CA PRO A 18 4.63 12.01 2.08
C PRO A 18 5.33 10.98 2.98
N PHE A 19 6.06 10.07 2.34
CA PHE A 19 7.01 9.13 2.92
C PHE A 19 8.07 8.77 1.87
N GLU A 20 9.20 8.27 2.32
CA GLU A 20 10.25 7.72 1.45
C GLU A 20 9.99 6.23 1.19
N ILE A 21 10.07 5.82 -0.08
CA ILE A 21 10.00 4.40 -0.46
C ILE A 21 11.43 3.89 -0.54
N VAL A 22 11.82 3.04 0.41
CA VAL A 22 13.13 2.37 0.41
C VAL A 22 13.07 1.10 -0.43
N ALA A 23 11.99 0.32 -0.28
CA ALA A 23 11.70 -0.86 -1.09
C ALA A 23 10.19 -1.12 -1.17
N TRP A 24 9.72 -1.56 -2.33
CA TRP A 24 8.33 -1.98 -2.53
C TRP A 24 8.27 -3.14 -3.51
N VAL A 25 7.79 -4.30 -3.06
CA VAL A 25 7.76 -5.54 -3.84
C VAL A 25 6.35 -6.13 -3.78
N VAL A 26 5.70 -6.19 -4.93
CA VAL A 26 4.40 -6.82 -5.11
C VAL A 26 4.61 -8.23 -5.61
N LEU A 27 4.25 -9.24 -4.83
CA LEU A 27 4.18 -10.64 -5.25
C LEU A 27 2.71 -11.05 -5.42
N PRO A 28 2.41 -12.14 -6.16
CA PRO A 28 1.03 -12.55 -6.44
C PRO A 28 0.15 -12.76 -5.20
N GLU A 29 0.75 -13.10 -4.05
CA GLU A 29 0.02 -13.39 -2.81
C GLU A 29 0.34 -12.42 -1.67
N HIS A 30 1.35 -11.57 -1.81
CA HIS A 30 1.78 -10.70 -0.71
C HIS A 30 2.56 -9.47 -1.18
N LEU A 31 2.55 -8.46 -0.33
CA LEU A 31 3.27 -7.21 -0.52
C LEU A 31 4.36 -7.09 0.55
N HIS A 32 5.60 -6.83 0.14
CA HIS A 32 6.68 -6.41 1.03
C HIS A 32 7.00 -4.94 0.82
N ALA A 33 7.10 -4.19 1.92
CA ALA A 33 7.41 -2.77 1.90
C ALA A 33 8.44 -2.41 2.97
N VAL A 34 9.39 -1.57 2.59
CA VAL A 34 10.27 -0.84 3.50
C VAL A 34 10.16 0.63 3.12
N TRP A 35 9.86 1.45 4.10
CA TRP A 35 9.65 2.89 3.93
C TRP A 35 10.21 3.64 5.12
N ALA A 36 10.43 4.94 4.95
CA ALA A 36 10.86 5.81 6.03
C ALA A 36 9.93 7.02 6.13
N LEU A 37 9.62 7.40 7.37
CA LEU A 37 8.93 8.64 7.68
C LEU A 37 9.93 9.74 8.03
N GLN A 38 9.47 10.99 7.93
CA GLN A 38 10.22 12.12 8.45
C GLN A 38 10.30 12.01 9.98
N GLU A 39 11.39 12.47 10.59
CA GLU A 39 11.63 12.34 12.04
C GLU A 39 10.52 12.97 12.91
N SER A 40 9.78 13.94 12.37
CA SER A 40 8.65 14.60 13.03
C SER A 40 7.30 13.92 12.81
N ASP A 41 7.24 12.82 12.08
CA ASP A 41 6.00 12.18 11.64
C ASP A 41 5.88 10.78 12.25
N SER A 42 4.88 10.60 13.10
CA SER A 42 4.64 9.35 13.84
C SER A 42 3.44 8.56 13.31
N ASP A 43 2.79 9.02 12.23
CA ASP A 43 1.57 8.42 11.69
C ASP A 43 1.85 7.35 10.63
N ASP A 44 2.67 6.36 11.00
CA ASP A 44 2.88 5.11 10.26
C ASP A 44 1.58 4.31 10.05
N PRO A 45 0.69 4.13 11.07
CA PRO A 45 -0.46 3.24 10.93
C PRO A 45 -1.51 3.75 9.95
N MET A 46 -1.71 5.07 9.87
CA MET A 46 -2.70 5.69 8.99
C MET A 46 -2.37 5.44 7.52
N ARG A 47 -1.12 5.69 7.11
CA ARG A 47 -0.67 5.49 5.73
C ARG A 47 -0.85 4.04 5.31
N TRP A 48 -0.48 3.10 6.18
CA TRP A 48 -0.61 1.68 5.89
C TRP A 48 -2.07 1.25 5.78
N HIS A 49 -2.93 1.78 6.65
CA HIS A 49 -4.37 1.55 6.58
C HIS A 49 -4.97 2.05 5.25
N LEU A 50 -4.61 3.27 4.82
CA LEU A 50 -5.07 3.84 3.54
C LEU A 50 -4.62 3.00 2.35
N ILE A 51 -3.36 2.56 2.34
CA ILE A 51 -2.83 1.68 1.30
C ILE A 51 -3.64 0.39 1.26
N LYS A 52 -3.76 -0.33 2.38
CA LYS A 52 -4.56 -1.57 2.43
C LYS A 52 -6.01 -1.37 1.98
N ALA A 53 -6.67 -0.33 2.46
CA ALA A 53 -8.06 -0.04 2.11
C ALA A 53 -8.23 0.23 0.60
N ASN A 54 -7.31 0.99 0.00
CA ASN A 54 -7.33 1.28 -1.43
C ASN A 54 -7.04 0.04 -2.28
N PHE A 55 -6.11 -0.82 -1.83
CA PHE A 55 -5.89 -2.13 -2.45
C PHE A 55 -7.17 -2.98 -2.40
N SER A 56 -7.78 -3.15 -1.23
CA SER A 56 -9.01 -3.95 -1.09
C SER A 56 -10.18 -3.45 -1.94
N ARG A 57 -10.27 -2.13 -2.19
CA ARG A 57 -11.31 -1.55 -3.05
C ARG A 57 -11.09 -1.79 -4.54
N ARG A 58 -9.83 -1.98 -4.97
CA ARG A 58 -9.47 -2.26 -6.36
C ARG A 58 -9.58 -3.74 -6.71
N VAL A 59 -9.51 -4.63 -5.71
CA VAL A 59 -9.77 -6.06 -5.88
C VAL A 59 -11.21 -6.29 -6.39
N PRO A 60 -11.40 -6.99 -7.52
CA PRO A 60 -12.72 -7.30 -8.06
C PRO A 60 -13.61 -8.02 -7.04
N SER A 61 -14.89 -7.68 -7.03
CA SER A 61 -15.91 -8.36 -6.22
C SER A 61 -15.96 -9.85 -6.56
N GLY A 62 -15.52 -10.70 -5.64
CA GLY A 62 -15.46 -12.16 -5.81
C GLY A 62 -14.06 -12.77 -5.66
N GLU A 63 -13.01 -11.95 -5.54
CA GLU A 63 -11.67 -12.43 -5.20
C GLU A 63 -11.66 -13.07 -3.79
N ARG A 64 -11.02 -14.22 -3.64
CA ARG A 64 -10.99 -14.95 -2.37
C ARG A 64 -10.13 -14.23 -1.34
N ILE A 65 -10.76 -13.58 -0.37
CA ILE A 65 -10.08 -13.06 0.82
C ILE A 65 -9.70 -14.26 1.70
N ARG A 66 -8.40 -14.44 1.97
CA ARG A 66 -7.94 -15.41 2.97
C ARG A 66 -8.02 -14.79 4.35
N GLU A 67 -8.55 -15.51 5.33
CA GLU A 67 -8.51 -15.11 6.74
C GLU A 67 -7.04 -15.06 7.18
N SER A 68 -6.68 -13.97 7.86
CA SER A 68 -5.32 -13.71 8.37
C SER A 68 -5.04 -14.45 9.67
#